data_AF-A0A2U3NNC7-F1
#
_entry.id   AF-A0A2U3NNC7-F1
#
_cell.length_a   1.000
_cell.length_b   1.000
_cell.length_c   1.000
_cell.angle_alpha   90.00
_cell.angle_beta   90.00
_cell.angle_gamma   90.00
#
_symmetry.space_group_name_H-M   'P 1'
#
loop_
_entity.id
_entity.type
_entity.pdbx_description
1 polymer ?
#
loop_
_entity_poly.entity_id
_entity_poly.type
_entity_poly.pdbx_seq_one_letter_code
_entity_poly.pdbx_strand_id
1 'polypeptide(L)'
;MKTLLEYFLEYFDVLYLDPRYRITDSKTTGVASNNASLSITGPTLSWDLVNDKGQILLGVAPTALATPDNWFTVSLIKQYLSGQGEIEYSSAADEITWVRTNGERVEELFSDGSQLETICETLRSLRRSNADRYWTQWREQQGLS
;
A
#
# COMPACT_ATOMS: atom_id res chain seq x y z
N MET A 1 -15.00 10.40 5.76
CA MET A 1 -14.95 9.19 6.62
C MET A 1 -16.01 8.15 6.26
N LYS A 2 -17.30 8.50 6.14
CA LYS A 2 -18.37 7.54 5.77
C LYS A 2 -18.02 6.67 4.56
N THR A 3 -17.68 7.31 3.44
CA THR A 3 -17.28 6.62 2.19
C THR A 3 -16.10 5.66 2.40
N LEU A 4 -15.12 6.05 3.22
CA LEU A 4 -13.95 5.21 3.51
C LEU A 4 -14.34 3.96 4.31
N LEU A 5 -15.22 4.10 5.30
CA LEU A 5 -15.70 2.98 6.10
C LEU A 5 -16.61 2.04 5.32
N GLU A 6 -17.50 2.58 4.47
CA GLU A 6 -18.33 1.78 3.58
C GLU A 6 -17.44 0.95 2.64
N TYR A 7 -16.42 1.57 2.05
CA TYR A 7 -15.44 0.88 1.22
C TYR A 7 -14.63 -0.18 2.00
N PHE A 8 -14.21 0.15 3.22
CA PHE A 8 -13.51 -0.78 4.10
C PHE A 8 -14.36 -2.03 4.39
N LEU A 9 -15.62 -1.85 4.74
CA LEU A 9 -16.54 -2.96 5.03
C LEU A 9 -16.83 -3.82 3.80
N GLU A 10 -16.90 -3.20 2.61
CA GLU A 10 -17.17 -3.89 1.35
C GLU A 10 -16.01 -4.77 0.88
N TYR A 11 -14.76 -4.29 0.97
CA TYR A 11 -13.61 -4.94 0.32
C TYR A 11 -12.56 -5.57 1.27
N PHE A 12 -12.48 -5.15 2.53
CA PHE A 12 -11.35 -5.46 3.44
C PHE A 12 -11.69 -6.46 4.55
N ASP A 13 -12.58 -7.41 4.27
CA ASP A 13 -12.93 -8.51 5.18
C ASP A 13 -11.71 -9.28 5.71
N VAL A 14 -10.69 -9.47 4.88
CA VAL A 14 -9.41 -10.10 5.25
C VAL A 14 -8.70 -9.38 6.40
N LEU A 15 -8.94 -8.07 6.58
CA LEU A 15 -8.37 -7.29 7.68
C LEU A 15 -9.30 -7.24 8.88
N TYR A 16 -10.59 -6.92 8.69
CA TYR A 16 -11.48 -6.72 9.84
C TYR A 16 -12.05 -8.01 10.45
N LEU A 17 -12.00 -9.15 9.74
CA LEU A 17 -12.37 -10.46 10.29
C LEU A 17 -11.20 -11.19 10.96
N ASP A 18 -9.96 -10.78 10.71
CA ASP A 18 -8.78 -11.34 11.39
C ASP A 18 -8.55 -10.60 12.73
N PRO A 19 -8.71 -11.28 13.88
CA PRO A 19 -8.58 -10.64 15.20
C PRO A 19 -7.17 -10.15 15.52
N ARG A 20 -6.15 -10.53 14.72
CA ARG A 20 -4.79 -10.03 14.85
C ARG A 20 -4.68 -8.56 14.40
N TYR A 21 -5.56 -8.12 13.51
CA TYR A 21 -5.60 -6.75 13.00
C TYR A 21 -6.55 -5.89 13.83
N ARG A 22 -6.15 -4.64 14.08
CA ARG A 22 -6.97 -3.65 14.79
C ARG A 22 -6.87 -2.30 14.12
N ILE A 23 -7.96 -1.55 14.08
CA ILE A 23 -7.91 -0.13 13.75
C ILE A 23 -7.14 0.57 14.88
N THR A 24 -6.05 1.26 14.54
CA THR A 24 -5.15 1.92 15.50
C THR A 24 -5.14 3.44 15.37
N ASP A 25 -5.46 3.96 14.19
CA ASP A 25 -5.62 5.40 13.96
C ASP A 25 -6.73 5.65 12.93
N SER A 26 -7.35 6.82 13.01
CA SER A 26 -8.28 7.29 12.00
C SER A 26 -8.26 8.82 11.95
N LYS A 27 -8.26 9.38 10.75
CA LYS A 27 -8.22 10.84 10.55
C LYS A 27 -9.28 11.27 9.56
N THR A 28 -9.79 12.49 9.75
CA THR A 28 -10.70 13.15 8.83
C THR A 28 -10.44 14.64 8.85
N THR A 29 -10.54 15.30 7.70
CA THR A 29 -10.51 16.77 7.61
C THR A 29 -11.85 17.41 7.96
N GLY A 30 -12.89 16.61 8.22
CA GLY A 30 -14.26 17.08 8.43
C GLY A 30 -15.08 17.23 7.14
N VAL A 31 -14.46 17.08 5.97
CA VAL A 31 -15.17 16.99 4.69
C VAL A 31 -15.71 15.57 4.50
N ALA A 32 -16.98 15.46 4.13
CA ALA A 32 -17.66 14.16 4.06
C ALA A 32 -17.08 13.23 2.99
N SER A 33 -16.70 13.80 1.84
CA SER A 33 -16.39 13.08 0.60
C SER A 33 -14.90 12.79 0.37
N ASN A 34 -13.99 13.46 1.07
CA ASN A 34 -12.56 13.31 0.84
C ASN A 34 -11.74 13.57 2.11
N ASN A 35 -10.46 13.22 2.02
CA ASN A 35 -9.43 13.47 3.01
C ASN A 35 -9.77 12.82 4.35
N ALA A 36 -9.88 11.50 4.31
CA ALA A 36 -9.97 10.64 5.48
C ALA A 36 -8.97 9.49 5.36
N SER A 37 -8.45 9.03 6.49
CA SER A 37 -7.58 7.84 6.54
C SER A 37 -7.97 6.92 7.68
N LEU A 38 -7.67 5.64 7.51
CA LEU A 38 -7.86 4.59 8.49
C LEU A 38 -6.59 3.74 8.50
N SER A 39 -5.94 3.66 9.65
CA SER A 39 -4.76 2.81 9.82
C SER A 39 -5.15 1.55 10.59
N ILE A 40 -4.76 0.40 10.05
CA ILE A 40 -5.02 -0.93 10.60
C ILE A 40 -3.67 -1.58 10.88
N THR A 41 -3.46 -2.07 12.09
CA THR A 41 -2.18 -2.66 12.51
C THR A 41 -2.38 -4.11 12.92
N GLY A 42 -1.60 -4.99 12.33
CA GLY A 42 -1.43 -6.38 12.74
C GLY A 42 -0.05 -6.61 13.36
N PRO A 43 0.36 -7.87 13.56
CA PRO A 43 1.66 -8.20 14.14
C PRO A 43 2.82 -7.95 13.18
N THR A 44 2.65 -8.29 11.90
CA THR A 44 3.69 -8.18 10.87
C THR A 44 3.49 -6.97 9.97
N LEU A 45 2.24 -6.70 9.60
CA LEU A 45 1.88 -5.65 8.64
C LEU A 45 0.98 -4.59 9.26
N SER A 46 1.22 -3.35 8.86
CA SER A 46 0.32 -2.24 9.02
C SER A 46 -0.21 -1.80 7.66
N TRP A 47 -1.46 -1.39 7.63
CA TRP A 47 -2.20 -0.96 6.45
C TRP A 47 -2.68 0.47 6.66
N ASP A 48 -2.61 1.29 5.61
CA ASP A 48 -3.19 2.63 5.60
C ASP A 48 -4.14 2.74 4.41
N LEU A 49 -5.42 2.94 4.73
CA LEU A 49 -6.47 3.14 3.73
C LEU A 49 -6.84 4.62 3.72
N VAL A 50 -6.59 5.28 2.60
CA VAL A 50 -6.77 6.73 2.47
C VAL A 50 -7.79 7.04 1.38
N ASN A 51 -8.74 7.92 1.67
CA ASN A 51 -9.51 8.61 0.65
C ASN A 51 -8.89 10.00 0.45
N ASP A 52 -8.09 10.16 -0.59
CA ASP A 52 -7.53 11.45 -1.00
C ASP A 52 -8.30 11.98 -2.21
N LYS A 53 -9.01 13.10 -2.04
CA LYS A 53 -9.81 13.74 -3.10
C LYS A 53 -10.73 12.78 -3.89
N GLY A 54 -11.28 11.76 -3.24
CA GLY A 54 -12.17 10.76 -3.84
C GLY A 54 -11.46 9.54 -4.41
N GLN A 55 -10.12 9.49 -4.38
CA GLN A 55 -9.33 8.32 -4.75
C GLN A 55 -9.03 7.50 -3.49
N ILE A 56 -9.36 6.21 -3.53
CA ILE A 56 -8.99 5.28 -2.46
C ILE A 56 -7.61 4.73 -2.75
N LEU A 57 -6.70 4.91 -1.80
CA LEU A 57 -5.32 4.47 -1.86
C LEU A 57 -5.05 3.48 -0.72
N LEU A 58 -4.28 2.44 -1.02
CA LEU A 58 -3.90 1.40 -0.06
C LEU A 58 -2.38 1.36 0.09
N GLY A 59 -1.91 1.62 1.32
CA GLY A 59 -0.52 1.49 1.72
C GLY A 59 -0.31 0.30 2.64
N VAL A 60 0.88 -0.30 2.56
CA VAL A 60 1.34 -1.40 3.41
C VAL A 60 2.73 -1.06 3.95
N ALA A 61 2.95 -1.32 5.22
CA ALA A 61 4.25 -1.18 5.87
C ALA A 61 4.52 -2.36 6.80
N PRO A 62 5.79 -2.75 7.03
CA PRO A 62 6.13 -3.63 8.14
C PRO A 62 5.80 -2.93 9.46
N THR A 63 5.03 -3.57 10.34
CA THR A 63 4.59 -2.96 11.61
C THR A 63 5.76 -2.48 12.47
N ALA A 64 6.84 -3.27 12.53
CA ALA A 64 8.03 -2.94 13.30
C ALA A 64 8.80 -1.72 12.77
N LEU A 65 8.58 -1.33 11.51
CA LEU A 65 9.31 -0.25 10.84
C LEU A 65 8.39 0.66 10.02
N ALA A 66 7.18 0.92 10.53
CA ALA A 66 6.15 1.75 9.90
C ALA A 66 6.45 3.25 10.00
N THR A 67 7.62 3.66 9.51
CA THR A 67 8.03 5.05 9.35
C THR A 67 7.41 5.64 8.08
N PRO A 68 7.35 6.98 7.92
CA PRO A 68 6.75 7.61 6.74
C PRO A 68 7.30 7.11 5.40
N ASP A 69 8.59 6.77 5.32
CA ASP A 69 9.23 6.33 4.08
C ASP A 69 8.95 4.88 3.70
N ASN A 70 8.50 4.07 4.67
CA ASN A 70 8.31 2.63 4.55
C ASN A 70 6.85 2.21 4.32
N TRP A 71 6.01 3.17 3.90
CA TRP A 71 4.71 2.88 3.32
C TRP A 71 4.84 2.62 1.82
N PHE A 72 4.45 1.42 1.40
CA PHE A 72 4.56 0.93 0.04
C PHE A 72 3.18 0.65 -0.53
N THR A 73 2.98 0.92 -1.82
CA THR A 73 1.74 0.54 -2.51
C THR A 73 1.71 -0.97 -2.73
N VAL A 74 0.51 -1.55 -2.83
CA VAL A 74 0.38 -2.98 -3.13
C VAL A 74 0.95 -3.30 -4.51
N SER A 75 0.76 -2.45 -5.52
CA SER A 75 1.38 -2.66 -6.83
C SER A 75 2.92 -2.72 -6.79
N LEU A 76 3.59 -1.96 -5.91
CA LEU A 76 5.04 -2.04 -5.74
C LEU A 76 5.46 -3.38 -5.11
N ILE A 77 4.73 -3.84 -4.10
CA ILE A 77 4.95 -5.16 -3.48
C ILE A 77 4.72 -6.28 -4.50
N LYS A 78 3.65 -6.18 -5.30
CA LYS A 78 3.35 -7.11 -6.38
C LYS A 78 4.51 -7.17 -7.37
N GLN A 79 5.01 -6.03 -7.84
CA GLN A 79 6.17 -5.95 -8.74
C GLN A 79 7.41 -6.63 -8.16
N TYR A 80 7.71 -6.36 -6.89
CA TYR A 80 8.84 -6.97 -6.19
C TYR A 80 8.70 -8.50 -6.13
N LEU A 81 7.52 -9.00 -5.75
CA LEU A 81 7.26 -10.43 -5.59
C LEU A 81 7.08 -11.18 -6.92
N SER A 82 6.69 -10.49 -8.00
CA SER A 82 6.55 -11.08 -9.33
C SER A 82 7.83 -11.01 -10.17
N GLY A 83 8.78 -10.15 -9.78
CA GLY A 83 9.97 -9.85 -10.58
C GLY A 83 9.65 -9.11 -11.88
N GLN A 84 8.47 -8.49 -12.00
CA GLN A 84 8.07 -7.75 -13.19
C GLN A 84 8.86 -6.44 -13.34
N GLY A 85 9.09 -6.03 -14.59
CA GLY A 85 9.84 -4.83 -14.90
C GLY A 85 9.12 -3.53 -14.54
N GLU A 86 7.79 -3.50 -14.59
CA GLU A 86 6.99 -2.29 -14.45
C GLU A 86 5.85 -2.46 -13.41
N ILE A 87 5.37 -1.34 -12.87
CA ILE A 87 4.22 -1.32 -11.97
C ILE A 87 2.93 -1.40 -12.79
N GLU A 88 2.10 -2.38 -12.46
CA GLU A 88 0.69 -2.43 -12.87
C GLU A 88 -0.17 -1.79 -11.79
N TYR A 89 -0.61 -0.55 -12.01
CA TYR A 89 -1.53 0.14 -11.10
C TYR A 89 -2.94 -0.43 -11.22
N SER A 90 -3.60 -0.63 -10.09
CA SER A 90 -4.98 -1.08 -10.02
C SER A 90 -5.75 -0.33 -8.93
N SER A 91 -7.06 -0.52 -8.88
CA SER A 91 -7.87 0.07 -7.80
C SER A 91 -7.52 -0.56 -6.45
N ALA A 92 -7.78 0.14 -5.33
CA ALA A 92 -7.59 -0.43 -3.99
C ALA A 92 -8.39 -1.74 -3.76
N ALA A 93 -9.55 -1.89 -4.41
CA ALA A 93 -10.35 -3.11 -4.38
C ALA A 93 -9.66 -4.27 -5.10
N ASP A 94 -9.05 -4.01 -6.25
CA ASP A 94 -8.27 -5.03 -6.98
C ASP A 94 -6.98 -5.38 -6.23
N GLU A 95 -6.33 -4.38 -5.64
CA GLU A 95 -5.13 -4.55 -4.81
C GLU A 95 -5.42 -5.45 -3.60
N ILE A 96 -6.48 -5.17 -2.83
CA ILE A 96 -6.82 -6.02 -1.67
C ILE A 96 -7.32 -7.41 -2.09
N THR A 97 -7.96 -7.53 -3.26
CA THR A 97 -8.32 -8.84 -3.83
C THR A 97 -7.08 -9.66 -4.18
N TRP A 98 -6.05 -9.02 -4.75
CA TRP A 98 -4.77 -9.67 -5.00
C TRP A 98 -4.08 -10.09 -3.70
N VAL A 99 -4.09 -9.22 -2.67
CA VAL A 99 -3.57 -9.52 -1.33
C VAL A 99 -4.29 -10.71 -0.72
N ARG A 100 -5.62 -10.81 -0.84
CA ARG A 100 -6.37 -11.97 -0.34
C ARG A 100 -5.81 -13.30 -0.86
N THR A 101 -5.33 -13.31 -2.10
CA THR A 101 -4.77 -14.51 -2.74
C THR A 101 -3.27 -14.71 -2.45
N ASN A 102 -2.54 -13.65 -2.08
CA ASN A 102 -1.09 -13.65 -1.89
C ASN A 102 -0.66 -13.27 -0.47
N GLY A 103 -1.58 -13.23 0.49
CA GLY A 103 -1.39 -12.63 1.81
C GLY A 103 -0.22 -13.24 2.57
N GLU A 104 -0.08 -14.57 2.51
CA GLU A 104 1.05 -15.28 3.12
C GLU A 104 2.41 -14.82 2.57
N ARG A 105 2.52 -14.60 1.25
CA ARG A 105 3.77 -14.12 0.62
C ARG A 105 4.08 -12.67 1.01
N VAL A 106 3.03 -11.86 1.18
CA VAL A 106 3.17 -10.47 1.64
C VAL A 106 3.56 -10.42 3.12
N GLU A 107 2.97 -11.26 3.97
CA GLU A 107 3.38 -11.38 5.38
C GLU A 107 4.81 -11.93 5.49
N GLU A 108 5.16 -12.97 4.72
CA GLU A 108 6.49 -13.58 4.71
C GLU A 108 7.58 -12.57 4.35
N LEU A 109 7.32 -11.71 3.36
CA LEU A 109 8.22 -10.63 2.93
C LEU A 109 8.68 -9.74 4.10
N PHE A 110 7.86 -9.56 5.13
CA PHE A 110 8.16 -8.70 6.26
C PHE A 110 8.27 -9.45 7.60
N SER A 111 8.37 -10.78 7.55
CA SER A 111 8.37 -11.63 8.76
C SER A 111 9.76 -11.73 9.42
N ASP A 112 10.84 -11.69 8.64
CA ASP A 112 12.20 -11.77 9.16
C ASP A 112 12.71 -10.39 9.58
N GLY A 113 12.67 -10.13 10.89
CA GLY A 113 13.16 -8.90 11.50
C GLY A 113 14.61 -8.54 11.16
N SER A 114 15.47 -9.54 10.85
CA SER A 114 16.86 -9.30 10.48
C SER A 114 17.03 -8.77 9.05
N GLN A 115 16.04 -8.98 8.19
CA GLN A 115 16.04 -8.55 6.78
C GLN A 115 15.19 -7.30 6.53
N LEU A 116 14.36 -6.89 7.49
CA LEU A 116 13.38 -5.81 7.32
C LEU A 116 13.97 -4.53 6.72
N GLU A 117 15.07 -4.02 7.28
CA GLU A 117 15.71 -2.80 6.77
C GLU A 117 16.20 -2.96 5.32
N THR A 118 16.82 -4.09 5.00
CA THR A 118 17.29 -4.42 3.64
C THR A 118 16.12 -4.48 2.65
N ILE A 119 15.01 -5.11 3.05
CA ILE A 119 13.80 -5.22 2.22
C ILE A 119 13.18 -3.85 2.01
N CYS A 120 13.05 -3.04 3.07
CA CYS A 120 12.55 -1.67 2.97
C CYS A 120 13.44 -0.79 2.07
N GLU A 121 14.77 -0.85 2.20
CA GLU A 121 15.68 -0.11 1.32
C GLU A 121 15.55 -0.56 -0.14
N THR A 122 15.36 -1.86 -0.37
CA THR A 122 15.16 -2.42 -1.71
C THR A 122 13.85 -1.91 -2.32
N LEU A 123 12.74 -1.93 -1.57
CA LEU A 123 11.46 -1.38 -2.03
C LEU A 123 11.52 0.14 -2.24
N ARG A 124 12.20 0.89 -1.36
CA ARG A 124 12.45 2.33 -1.54
C ARG A 124 13.25 2.61 -2.82
N SER A 125 14.26 1.80 -3.10
CA SER A 125 15.05 1.89 -4.33
C SER A 125 14.26 1.52 -5.57
N LEU A 126 13.42 0.50 -5.50
CA LEU A 126 12.52 0.11 -6.59
C LEU A 126 11.50 1.22 -6.89
N ARG A 127 10.90 1.83 -5.86
CA ARG A 127 10.00 2.99 -5.98
C ARG A 127 10.67 4.15 -6.71
N ARG A 128 11.92 4.49 -6.33
CA ARG A 128 12.72 5.53 -7.02
C ARG A 128 12.96 5.17 -8.48
N SER A 129 13.38 3.93 -8.77
CA SER A 129 13.61 3.47 -10.14
C SER A 129 12.36 3.56 -11.01
N ASN A 130 11.18 3.23 -10.47
CA ASN A 130 9.92 3.34 -11.20
C ASN A 130 9.56 4.80 -11.49
N ALA A 131 9.75 5.70 -10.51
CA ALA A 131 9.51 7.13 -10.71
C ALA A 131 10.43 7.72 -11.80
N ASP A 132 11.72 7.36 -11.79
CA ASP A 132 12.68 7.79 -12.79
C ASP A 132 12.30 7.31 -14.20
N ARG A 133 11.91 6.03 -14.35
CA ARG A 133 11.46 5.48 -15.63
C ARG A 133 10.21 6.17 -16.14
N TYR A 134 9.21 6.37 -15.28
CA TYR A 134 7.99 7.08 -15.64
C TYR A 134 8.29 8.50 -16.14
N TRP A 135 9.18 9.22 -15.45
CA TRP A 135 9.56 10.58 -15.83
C TRP A 135 10.29 10.62 -17.17
N THR A 136 11.24 9.70 -17.40
CA THR A 136 11.95 9.58 -18.68
C THR A 136 10.99 9.28 -19.83
N GLN A 137 10.12 8.27 -19.68
CA GLN A 137 9.11 7.92 -20.68
C GLN A 137 8.16 9.08 -20.98
N TRP A 138 7.72 9.80 -19.95
CA TRP A 138 6.86 10.97 -20.12
C TRP A 138 7.58 12.08 -20.91
N ARG A 139 8.85 12.37 -20.61
CA ARG A 139 9.64 13.36 -21.36
C ARG A 139 9.81 12.99 -22.83
N GLU A 140 10.10 11.72 -23.12
CA GLU A 140 10.20 11.20 -24.48
C GLU A 140 8.87 11.38 -25.25
N GLN A 141 7.73 11.08 -24.62
CA GLN A 141 6.41 11.28 -25.21
C GLN A 141 6.09 12.76 -25.48
N GLN A 142 6.66 13.68 -24.71
CA GLN A 142 6.53 15.13 -24.94
C GLN A 142 7.55 15.68 -25.95
N GLY A 143 8.44 14.83 -26.52
CA GLY A 143 9.51 15.27 -27.41
C GLY A 143 10.62 16.06 -26.71
N LEU A 144 10.75 15.90 -25.38
CA LEU A 144 11.69 16.62 -24.53
C LEU A 144 12.93 15.75 -24.25
N SER A 145 13.69 15.39 -25.29
CA SER A 145 14.99 14.68 -25.15
C SER A 145 16.11 15.64 -24.79
#